data_AF-A0A2N1PM99-F1
#
_entry.id   AF-A0A2N1PM99-F1
#
_cell.length_a   1.000
_cell.length_b   1.000
_cell.length_c   1.000
_cell.angle_alpha   90.00
_cell.angle_beta   90.00
_cell.angle_gamma   90.00
#
_symmetry.space_group_name_H-M   'P 1'
#
loop_
_entity.id
_entity.type
_entity.pdbx_description
1 polymer ?
#
loop_
_entity_poly.entity_id
_entity_poly.type
_entity_poly.pdbx_seq_one_letter_code
_entity_poly.pdbx_strand_id
1 'polypeptide(L)'
;MGLFRSFAIAVLIAVQVSFFLCPVVLSQNPSELMVDNDGAIERVVIQYSTTFEKEILPTFMTFLKELHSDISVTLVCETSQDADFMNSMIKIWGIIRPDRIDVRVFGKPITVWARDRFALRAFRDNDSVDAIILPILSEDEDQDRVNDMEVPGFIMAGKGVVTRSVTPGFFFEGGDMVSTSRRIFVGRNTLNRFSGDEKELMSIMRREFGRDVIMLGGRGSEELVCHIDLIFSSLDENRVVLGDPMLTRRLLNESFSGDVVDSMAIRETLDIMKVSGIRPEGSLQDAQIAYGVIRRQLDDLGYKVTALPVIHCVDEDEEDYIITYCNVLLDYRDDGNYVYMPVYGLDRLDDYAESVFENLGFHVKRVDISRLYQLGGTVRCVTNVMGRRLRRIQPATGRAIPVLPEVKSGGQSSVNGRGADASLGYRENCGIGRG
;
A
#
# COMPACT_ATOMS: atom_id res chain seq x y z
N MET A 1 19.17 -71.07 -28.97
CA MET A 1 18.20 -69.95 -29.03
C MET A 1 17.25 -70.09 -27.85
N GLY A 2 17.21 -69.11 -26.94
CA GLY A 2 16.24 -69.07 -25.85
C GLY A 2 16.82 -69.27 -24.46
N LEU A 3 17.45 -68.22 -23.90
CA LEU A 3 17.63 -68.04 -22.44
C LEU A 3 18.22 -66.67 -22.02
N PHE A 4 18.42 -65.74 -22.96
CA PHE A 4 19.05 -64.43 -22.68
C PHE A 4 18.12 -63.21 -22.75
N ARG A 5 16.78 -63.39 -22.84
CA ARG A 5 15.83 -62.27 -22.98
C ARG A 5 15.10 -61.82 -21.72
N SER A 6 15.30 -62.47 -20.58
CA SER A 6 14.49 -62.21 -19.37
C SER A 6 15.18 -61.38 -18.28
N PHE A 7 16.45 -60.98 -18.45
CA PHE A 7 17.18 -60.21 -17.43
C PHE A 7 17.23 -58.69 -17.69
N ALA A 8 16.87 -58.24 -18.90
CA ALA A 8 16.89 -56.81 -19.25
C ALA A 8 15.61 -56.04 -18.89
N ILE A 9 14.52 -56.73 -18.51
CA ILE A 9 13.24 -56.08 -18.14
C ILE A 9 13.13 -55.88 -16.62
N ALA A 10 13.86 -56.64 -15.81
CA ALA A 10 13.83 -56.50 -14.35
C ALA A 10 14.63 -55.30 -13.82
N VAL A 11 15.59 -54.77 -14.59
CA VAL A 11 16.38 -53.58 -14.19
C VAL A 11 15.73 -52.27 -14.65
N LEU A 12 14.83 -52.31 -15.64
CA LEU A 12 14.06 -51.13 -16.09
C LEU A 12 12.80 -50.85 -15.27
N ILE A 13 12.34 -51.81 -14.46
CA ILE A 13 11.22 -51.62 -13.52
C ILE A 13 11.71 -51.23 -12.12
N ALA A 14 13.00 -51.42 -11.82
CA ALA A 14 13.64 -50.90 -10.60
C ALA A 14 14.11 -49.43 -10.73
N VAL A 15 13.77 -48.75 -11.84
CA VAL A 15 13.56 -47.29 -11.86
C VAL A 15 12.10 -47.00 -11.47
N GLN A 16 11.61 -47.76 -10.48
CA GLN A 16 10.34 -47.58 -9.82
C GLN A 16 10.44 -46.31 -8.99
N VAL A 17 10.00 -45.21 -9.58
CA VAL A 17 9.24 -44.16 -8.90
C VAL A 17 9.83 -43.78 -7.53
N SER A 18 11.13 -43.47 -7.52
CA SER A 18 11.67 -42.50 -6.55
C SER A 18 11.47 -41.08 -7.09
N PHE A 19 10.33 -40.86 -7.77
CA PHE A 19 9.71 -39.54 -7.81
C PHE A 19 9.41 -39.21 -6.36
N PHE A 20 10.35 -38.50 -5.74
CA PHE A 20 10.13 -37.44 -4.78
C PHE A 20 8.66 -37.31 -4.36
N LEU A 21 8.19 -38.24 -3.54
CA LEU A 21 7.24 -37.92 -2.48
C LEU A 21 8.05 -37.11 -1.48
N CYS A 22 8.45 -35.91 -1.89
CA CYS A 22 8.73 -34.84 -0.95
C CYS A 22 7.40 -34.77 -0.18
N PRO A 23 7.35 -35.16 1.10
CA PRO A 23 6.12 -35.05 1.84
C PRO A 23 5.72 -33.59 1.70
N VAL A 24 4.62 -33.34 1.00
CA VAL A 24 3.97 -32.04 1.03
C VAL A 24 3.57 -31.91 2.49
N VAL A 25 4.45 -31.31 3.30
CA VAL A 25 4.16 -30.93 4.66
C VAL A 25 3.10 -29.85 4.50
N LEU A 26 1.84 -30.29 4.45
CA LEU A 26 0.71 -29.40 4.52
C LEU A 26 0.83 -28.70 5.87
N SER A 27 1.25 -27.43 5.82
CA SER A 27 1.14 -26.54 6.98
C SER A 27 -0.28 -26.65 7.50
N GLN A 28 -0.44 -27.09 8.75
CA GLN A 28 -1.76 -27.11 9.38
C GLN A 28 -2.25 -25.70 9.71
N ASN A 29 -1.37 -24.71 9.63
CA ASN A 29 -1.72 -23.33 9.91
C ASN A 29 -2.34 -22.68 8.68
N PRO A 30 -3.52 -22.04 8.83
CA PRO A 30 -4.15 -21.32 7.74
C PRO A 30 -3.23 -20.16 7.31
N SER A 31 -3.07 -19.99 6.01
CA SER A 31 -2.46 -18.77 5.48
C SER A 31 -3.41 -17.60 5.63
N GLU A 32 -2.87 -16.40 5.76
CA GLU A 32 -3.65 -15.17 5.91
C GLU A 32 -3.07 -14.09 5.00
N LEU A 33 -3.85 -13.04 4.74
CA LEU A 33 -3.36 -11.85 4.03
C LEU A 33 -2.07 -11.34 4.68
N MET A 34 -1.07 -11.04 3.85
CA MET A 34 0.19 -10.46 4.29
C MET A 34 -0.06 -9.11 4.95
N VAL A 35 0.51 -8.94 6.14
CA VAL A 35 0.33 -7.73 6.96
C VAL A 35 1.10 -6.54 6.40
N ASP A 36 0.59 -5.33 6.58
CA ASP A 36 1.29 -4.11 6.16
C ASP A 36 2.16 -3.50 7.28
N ASN A 37 1.93 -3.89 8.54
CA ASN A 37 2.45 -3.19 9.71
C ASN A 37 3.19 -4.08 10.73
N ASP A 38 3.71 -5.24 10.32
CA ASP A 38 4.53 -6.08 11.19
C ASP A 38 5.65 -6.79 10.42
N GLY A 39 6.70 -7.16 11.13
CA GLY A 39 7.88 -7.80 10.57
C GLY A 39 8.75 -6.90 9.69
N ALA A 40 9.97 -7.38 9.44
CA ALA A 40 10.92 -6.71 8.57
C ALA A 40 10.55 -7.00 7.12
N ILE A 41 10.52 -5.98 6.27
CA ILE A 41 10.35 -6.20 4.83
C ILE A 41 11.58 -6.96 4.32
N GLU A 42 11.36 -8.07 3.61
CA GLU A 42 12.45 -8.83 2.98
C GLU A 42 12.50 -8.60 1.48
N ARG A 43 11.32 -8.47 0.85
CA ARG A 43 11.20 -8.42 -0.60
C ARG A 43 10.11 -7.45 -1.00
N VAL A 44 10.41 -6.63 -1.99
CA VAL A 44 9.42 -5.77 -2.65
C VAL A 44 9.46 -5.99 -4.17
N VAL A 45 8.37 -5.64 -4.83
CA VAL A 45 8.32 -5.48 -6.28
C VAL A 45 7.92 -4.06 -6.62
N ILE A 46 8.55 -3.53 -7.66
CA ILE A 46 8.17 -2.30 -8.35
C ILE A 46 8.06 -2.60 -9.86
N GLN A 47 7.20 -1.87 -10.56
CA GLN A 47 6.95 -2.03 -11.99
C GLN A 47 7.37 -0.77 -12.73
N TYR A 48 8.20 -0.91 -13.75
CA TYR A 48 8.71 0.19 -14.55
C TYR A 48 8.03 0.18 -15.92
N SER A 49 7.37 1.30 -16.21
CA SER A 49 6.78 1.61 -17.51
C SER A 49 7.41 2.89 -18.06
N THR A 50 7.70 2.89 -19.36
CA THR A 50 8.24 4.08 -20.05
C THR A 50 7.22 5.20 -20.20
N THR A 51 5.91 4.88 -20.12
CA THR A 51 4.80 5.83 -20.23
C THR A 51 4.95 6.99 -19.25
N PHE A 52 5.47 6.72 -18.05
CA PHE A 52 5.64 7.69 -16.96
C PHE A 52 7.10 7.83 -16.50
N GLU A 53 8.07 7.61 -17.40
CA GLU A 53 9.51 7.57 -17.06
C GLU A 53 9.95 8.82 -16.28
N LYS A 54 9.53 10.02 -16.71
CA LYS A 54 10.00 11.29 -16.14
C LYS A 54 9.51 11.51 -14.71
N GLU A 55 8.32 11.00 -14.41
CA GLU A 55 7.62 11.11 -13.15
C GLU A 55 8.08 10.02 -12.18
N ILE A 56 8.24 8.78 -12.67
CA ILE A 56 8.54 7.60 -11.83
C ILE A 56 10.03 7.45 -11.53
N LEU A 57 10.92 7.81 -12.45
CA LEU A 57 12.35 7.48 -12.32
C LEU A 57 13.01 8.14 -11.10
N PRO A 58 12.81 9.44 -10.80
CA PRO A 58 13.36 10.04 -9.57
C PRO A 58 12.81 9.37 -8.30
N THR A 59 11.53 8.99 -8.32
CA THR A 59 10.87 8.27 -7.23
C THR A 59 11.53 6.93 -6.98
N PHE A 60 11.69 6.11 -8.03
CA PHE A 60 12.30 4.79 -7.92
C PHE A 60 13.74 4.87 -7.45
N MET A 61 14.53 5.81 -7.99
CA MET A 61 15.93 5.91 -7.60
C MET A 61 16.08 6.37 -6.14
N THR A 62 15.24 7.30 -5.67
CA THR A 62 15.24 7.73 -4.26
C THR A 62 14.77 6.60 -3.35
N PHE A 63 13.69 5.90 -3.72
CA PHE A 63 13.19 4.74 -2.99
C PHE A 63 14.27 3.66 -2.85
N LEU A 64 14.89 3.24 -3.95
CA LEU A 64 15.94 2.21 -3.97
C LEU A 64 17.16 2.61 -3.13
N LYS A 65 17.50 3.90 -3.07
CA LYS A 65 18.62 4.41 -2.28
C LYS A 65 18.33 4.37 -0.78
N GLU A 66 17.09 4.64 -0.41
CA GLU A 66 16.68 4.70 1.00
C GLU A 66 16.29 3.34 1.59
N LEU A 67 16.00 2.34 0.75
CA LEU A 67 15.70 0.97 1.17
C LEU A 67 16.77 0.43 2.12
N HIS A 68 16.31 -0.24 3.18
CA HIS A 68 17.20 -0.96 4.07
C HIS A 68 17.99 -2.03 3.29
N SER A 69 19.30 -2.14 3.58
CA SER A 69 20.26 -2.87 2.75
C SER A 69 20.05 -4.39 2.60
N ASP A 70 19.18 -4.99 3.40
CA ASP A 70 18.83 -6.41 3.30
C ASP A 70 17.55 -6.67 2.51
N ILE A 71 16.82 -5.63 2.10
CA ILE A 71 15.63 -5.75 1.25
C ILE A 71 16.10 -6.10 -0.16
N SER A 72 15.49 -7.14 -0.72
CA SER A 72 15.62 -7.46 -2.14
C SER A 72 14.48 -6.84 -2.94
N VAL A 73 14.80 -6.39 -4.14
CA VAL A 73 13.84 -5.74 -5.04
C VAL A 73 13.73 -6.57 -6.30
N THR A 74 12.52 -6.89 -6.72
CA THR A 74 12.27 -7.32 -8.09
C THR A 74 11.74 -6.13 -8.87
N LEU A 75 12.52 -5.65 -9.84
CA LEU A 75 12.15 -4.53 -10.71
C LEU A 75 11.69 -5.12 -12.05
N VAL A 76 10.40 -5.02 -12.32
CA VAL A 76 9.80 -5.58 -13.53
C VAL A 76 9.76 -4.50 -14.61
N CYS A 77 10.33 -4.79 -15.77
CA CYS A 77 10.39 -3.91 -16.94
C CYS A 77 9.59 -4.52 -18.10
N GLU A 78 8.98 -3.68 -18.94
CA GLU A 78 8.27 -4.11 -20.14
C GLU A 78 9.20 -4.81 -21.14
N THR A 79 10.33 -4.18 -21.46
CA THR A 79 11.26 -4.66 -22.50
C THR A 79 12.69 -4.86 -21.99
N SER A 80 13.54 -5.49 -22.80
CA SER A 80 14.98 -5.61 -22.51
C SER A 80 15.70 -4.27 -22.54
N GLN A 81 15.25 -3.32 -23.37
CA GLN A 81 15.82 -1.98 -23.44
C GLN A 81 15.57 -1.22 -22.12
N ASP A 82 14.37 -1.36 -21.57
CA ASP A 82 14.01 -0.74 -20.28
C ASP A 82 14.83 -1.35 -19.14
N ALA A 83 15.03 -2.67 -19.17
CA ALA A 83 15.89 -3.34 -18.21
C ALA A 83 17.35 -2.85 -18.29
N ASP A 84 17.90 -2.67 -19.48
CA ASP A 84 19.25 -2.12 -19.68
C ASP A 84 19.35 -0.66 -19.21
N PHE A 85 18.31 0.14 -19.48
CA PHE A 85 18.18 1.51 -18.99
C PHE A 85 18.16 1.55 -17.47
N MET A 86 17.29 0.79 -16.81
CA MET A 86 17.18 0.76 -15.35
C MET A 86 18.47 0.26 -14.69
N ASN A 87 19.13 -0.74 -15.26
CA ASN A 87 20.45 -1.18 -14.80
C ASN A 87 21.51 -0.07 -14.91
N SER A 88 21.43 0.77 -15.94
CA SER A 88 22.32 1.93 -16.09
C SER A 88 22.00 3.01 -15.06
N MET A 89 20.72 3.29 -14.82
CA MET A 89 20.28 4.27 -13.83
C MET A 89 20.67 3.87 -12.41
N ILE A 90 20.48 2.60 -12.03
CA ILE A 90 20.91 2.04 -10.74
C ILE A 90 22.41 2.29 -10.49
N LYS A 91 23.25 2.12 -11.54
CA LYS A 91 24.69 2.39 -11.45
C LYS A 91 25.00 3.88 -11.34
N ILE A 92 24.36 4.70 -12.17
CA ILE A 92 24.57 6.16 -12.21
C ILE A 92 24.19 6.81 -10.87
N TRP A 93 23.08 6.38 -10.27
CA TRP A 93 22.62 6.89 -8.98
C TRP A 93 23.38 6.33 -7.78
N GLY A 94 24.31 5.39 -8.01
CA GLY A 94 25.14 4.82 -6.95
C GLY A 94 24.33 4.06 -5.91
N ILE A 95 23.28 3.35 -6.33
CA ILE A 95 22.45 2.58 -5.40
C ILE A 95 23.30 1.56 -4.66
N ILE A 96 23.19 1.58 -3.33
CA ILE A 96 23.96 0.72 -2.44
C ILE A 96 23.38 -0.71 -2.57
N ARG A 97 24.26 -1.70 -2.75
CA ARG A 97 23.89 -3.12 -2.96
C ARG A 97 23.03 -3.38 -4.21
N PRO A 98 23.51 -3.03 -5.42
CA PRO A 98 22.78 -3.33 -6.66
C PRO A 98 22.59 -4.84 -6.89
N ASP A 99 23.38 -5.68 -6.21
CA ASP A 99 23.24 -7.15 -6.19
C ASP A 99 21.89 -7.62 -5.59
N ARG A 100 21.15 -6.73 -4.91
CA ARG A 100 19.83 -7.01 -4.34
C ARG A 100 18.68 -6.66 -5.28
N ILE A 101 18.96 -6.05 -6.42
CA ILE A 101 17.94 -5.65 -7.39
C ILE A 101 17.96 -6.65 -8.54
N ASP A 102 16.90 -7.46 -8.61
CA ASP A 102 16.63 -8.41 -9.67
C ASP A 102 15.77 -7.72 -10.74
N VAL A 103 16.43 -7.19 -11.78
CA VAL A 103 15.77 -6.55 -12.93
C VAL A 103 15.29 -7.63 -13.91
N ARG A 104 13.99 -7.67 -14.19
CA ARG A 104 13.36 -8.71 -15.03
C ARG A 104 12.58 -8.11 -16.19
N VAL A 105 12.66 -8.76 -17.35
CA VAL A 105 11.89 -8.41 -18.55
C VAL A 105 10.60 -9.22 -18.58
N PHE A 106 9.46 -8.53 -18.52
CA PHE A 106 8.13 -9.14 -18.56
C PHE A 106 7.65 -9.42 -19.98
N GLY A 107 7.98 -8.54 -20.94
CA GLY A 107 7.66 -8.71 -22.36
C GLY A 107 6.28 -8.21 -22.77
N LYS A 108 5.57 -7.49 -21.89
CA LYS A 108 4.28 -6.84 -22.16
C LYS A 108 4.24 -5.45 -21.51
N PRO A 109 3.46 -4.50 -22.06
CA PRO A 109 3.13 -3.25 -21.39
C PRO A 109 2.51 -3.50 -20.02
N ILE A 110 2.88 -2.71 -19.01
CA ILE A 110 2.39 -2.79 -17.63
C ILE A 110 2.26 -1.38 -17.06
N THR A 111 1.50 -1.22 -15.98
CA THR A 111 1.48 0.05 -15.26
C THR A 111 2.56 0.11 -14.18
N VAL A 112 2.71 1.28 -13.54
CA VAL A 112 3.61 1.45 -12.39
C VAL A 112 2.97 1.01 -11.06
N TRP A 113 1.67 0.68 -11.05
CA TRP A 113 0.84 0.51 -9.85
C TRP A 113 0.95 -0.89 -9.26
N ALA A 114 2.14 -1.24 -8.77
CA ALA A 114 2.43 -2.59 -8.30
C ALA A 114 1.52 -3.07 -7.15
N ARG A 115 0.98 -2.14 -6.35
CA ARG A 115 0.10 -2.47 -5.22
C ARG A 115 -1.29 -2.93 -5.64
N ASP A 116 -1.85 -2.37 -6.71
CA ASP A 116 -3.29 -2.45 -6.94
C ASP A 116 -3.75 -3.80 -7.45
N ARG A 117 -2.88 -4.52 -8.16
CA ARG A 117 -3.31 -5.65 -9.01
C ARG A 117 -3.18 -7.01 -8.34
N PHE A 118 -2.72 -7.06 -7.10
CA PHE A 118 -2.73 -8.30 -6.31
C PHE A 118 -2.46 -8.07 -4.82
N ALA A 119 -2.93 -9.02 -4.03
CA ALA A 119 -2.54 -9.19 -2.64
C ALA A 119 -1.94 -10.58 -2.43
N LEU A 120 -1.22 -10.79 -1.32
CA LEU A 120 -0.59 -12.07 -1.02
C LEU A 120 -1.15 -12.69 0.25
N ARG A 121 -1.34 -14.01 0.25
CA ARG A 121 -1.47 -14.78 1.49
C ARG A 121 -0.15 -15.44 1.83
N ALA A 122 0.23 -15.38 3.09
CA ALA A 122 1.42 -16.04 3.61
C ALA A 122 1.08 -16.91 4.82
N PHE A 123 1.87 -17.95 5.04
CA PHE A 123 1.84 -18.72 6.27
C PHE A 123 2.62 -17.98 7.36
N ARG A 124 2.03 -17.86 8.56
CA ARG A 124 2.63 -17.12 9.69
C ARG A 124 3.97 -17.69 10.17
N ASP A 125 4.21 -18.99 9.98
CA ASP A 125 5.31 -19.68 10.65
C ASP A 125 6.64 -19.62 9.89
N ASN A 126 6.57 -19.41 8.57
CA ASN A 126 7.74 -19.53 7.70
C ASN A 126 7.78 -18.47 6.60
N ASP A 127 6.87 -17.48 6.65
CA ASP A 127 6.78 -16.36 5.74
C ASP A 127 6.68 -16.75 4.25
N SER A 128 6.36 -18.02 3.98
CA SER A 128 6.18 -18.51 2.63
C SER A 128 4.81 -18.07 2.11
N VAL A 129 4.82 -17.56 0.88
CA VAL A 129 3.59 -17.18 0.17
C VAL A 129 2.83 -18.44 -0.18
N ASP A 130 1.61 -18.54 0.32
CA ASP A 130 0.66 -19.61 -0.01
C ASP A 130 -0.03 -19.30 -1.34
N ALA A 131 -0.61 -18.10 -1.44
CA ALA A 131 -1.47 -17.73 -2.55
C ALA A 131 -1.26 -16.29 -3.00
N ILE A 132 -1.48 -16.08 -4.29
CA ILE A 132 -1.65 -14.77 -4.91
C ILE A 132 -3.17 -14.54 -5.01
N ILE A 133 -3.65 -13.45 -4.42
CA ILE A 133 -5.04 -13.03 -4.56
C ILE A 133 -5.09 -11.99 -5.67
N LEU A 134 -5.84 -12.31 -6.71
CA LEU A 134 -5.99 -11.50 -7.92
C LEU A 134 -7.40 -10.89 -7.93
N PRO A 135 -7.58 -9.59 -8.20
CA PRO A 135 -8.91 -9.01 -8.33
C PRO A 135 -9.68 -9.51 -9.56
N ILE A 136 -10.97 -9.24 -9.58
CA ILE A 136 -11.79 -9.35 -10.80
C ILE A 136 -11.47 -8.14 -11.69
N LEU A 137 -11.25 -8.37 -12.97
CA LEU A 137 -11.06 -7.29 -13.94
C LEU A 137 -12.41 -6.72 -14.38
N SER A 138 -12.47 -5.41 -14.59
CA SER A 138 -13.59 -4.80 -15.28
C SER A 138 -13.52 -5.14 -16.78
N GLU A 139 -14.67 -5.13 -17.48
CA GLU A 139 -14.69 -5.41 -18.93
C GLU A 139 -14.01 -4.30 -19.76
N ASP A 140 -13.97 -3.08 -19.21
CA ASP A 140 -13.43 -1.88 -19.84
C ASP A 140 -12.00 -1.54 -19.37
N GLU A 141 -11.30 -2.51 -18.79
CA GLU A 141 -9.96 -2.30 -18.24
C GLU A 141 -8.91 -2.13 -19.34
N ASP A 142 -8.01 -1.15 -19.18
CA ASP A 142 -6.88 -0.95 -20.09
C ASP A 142 -5.97 -2.19 -20.15
N GLN A 143 -5.44 -2.48 -21.34
CA GLN A 143 -4.68 -3.70 -21.57
C GLN A 143 -3.45 -3.81 -20.66
N ASP A 144 -2.82 -2.70 -20.31
CA ASP A 144 -1.65 -2.64 -19.42
C ASP A 144 -2.05 -3.06 -18.00
N ARG A 145 -3.23 -2.62 -17.53
CA ARG A 145 -3.79 -3.02 -16.23
C ARG A 145 -4.24 -4.47 -16.22
N VAL A 146 -4.68 -5.02 -17.35
CA VAL A 146 -4.92 -6.46 -17.51
C VAL A 146 -3.60 -7.24 -17.41
N ASN A 147 -2.52 -6.73 -18.01
CA ASN A 147 -1.20 -7.37 -17.98
C ASN A 147 -0.58 -7.39 -16.58
N ASP A 148 -0.82 -6.37 -15.76
CA ASP A 148 -0.34 -6.31 -14.36
C ASP A 148 -0.77 -7.54 -13.53
N MET A 149 -1.91 -8.15 -13.86
CA MET A 149 -2.44 -9.34 -13.18
C MET A 149 -1.55 -10.58 -13.35
N GLU A 150 -0.76 -10.61 -14.41
CA GLU A 150 0.15 -11.72 -14.71
C GLU A 150 1.53 -11.53 -14.04
N VAL A 151 1.88 -10.30 -13.65
CA VAL A 151 3.18 -9.95 -13.04
C VAL A 151 3.49 -10.79 -11.78
N PRO A 152 2.56 -11.02 -10.84
CA PRO A 152 2.81 -11.86 -9.67
C PRO A 152 3.21 -13.29 -10.04
N GLY A 153 2.51 -13.88 -11.02
CA GLY A 153 2.81 -15.22 -11.51
C GLY A 153 4.17 -15.29 -12.17
N PHE A 154 4.51 -14.29 -12.98
CA PHE A 154 5.83 -14.14 -13.61
C PHE A 154 6.97 -14.07 -12.58
N ILE A 155 6.80 -13.27 -11.52
CA ILE A 155 7.82 -13.13 -10.45
C ILE A 155 8.03 -14.45 -9.72
N MET A 156 6.95 -15.14 -9.38
CA MET A 156 6.98 -16.39 -8.59
C MET A 156 7.51 -17.59 -9.40
N ALA A 157 7.19 -17.69 -10.69
CA ALA A 157 7.66 -18.77 -11.56
C ALA A 157 9.19 -18.86 -11.57
N GLY A 158 9.89 -17.72 -11.60
CA GLY A 158 11.36 -17.67 -11.57
C GLY A 158 12.00 -18.12 -10.25
N LYS A 159 11.22 -18.40 -9.20
CA LYS A 159 11.70 -18.82 -7.88
C LYS A 159 11.39 -20.29 -7.57
N GLY A 160 10.76 -21.01 -8.51
CA GLY A 160 10.33 -22.41 -8.28
C GLY A 160 9.27 -22.55 -7.20
N VAL A 161 8.59 -21.45 -6.84
CA VAL A 161 7.51 -21.45 -5.84
C VAL A 161 6.20 -21.68 -6.59
N VAL A 162 5.56 -22.82 -6.33
CA VAL A 162 4.21 -23.08 -6.82
C VAL A 162 3.24 -22.35 -5.88
N THR A 163 2.82 -21.15 -6.26
CA THR A 163 1.75 -20.42 -5.57
C THR A 163 0.43 -20.67 -6.26
N ARG A 164 -0.63 -20.92 -5.49
CA ARG A 164 -1.99 -20.93 -6.04
C ARG A 164 -2.46 -19.50 -6.31
N SER A 165 -3.19 -19.29 -7.40
CA SER A 165 -3.91 -18.02 -7.62
C SER A 165 -5.35 -18.17 -7.14
N VAL A 166 -5.88 -17.14 -6.49
CA VAL A 166 -7.26 -17.07 -6.00
C VAL A 166 -7.86 -15.75 -6.48
N THR A 167 -9.03 -15.81 -7.11
CA THR A 167 -9.81 -14.62 -7.46
C THR A 167 -11.03 -14.57 -6.57
N PRO A 168 -11.12 -13.63 -5.62
CA PRO A 168 -12.28 -13.55 -4.77
C PRO A 168 -13.45 -13.00 -5.59
N GLY A 169 -14.67 -13.42 -5.30
CA GLY A 169 -15.87 -13.05 -6.07
C GLY A 169 -16.28 -11.56 -5.97
N PHE A 170 -15.34 -10.64 -5.81
CA PHE A 170 -15.54 -9.20 -5.74
C PHE A 170 -14.33 -8.44 -6.32
N PHE A 171 -14.57 -7.21 -6.78
CA PHE A 171 -13.52 -6.31 -7.23
C PHE A 171 -12.77 -5.70 -6.04
N PHE A 172 -11.45 -5.61 -6.12
CA PHE A 172 -10.64 -4.86 -5.16
C PHE A 172 -9.35 -4.36 -5.81
N GLU A 173 -8.74 -3.35 -5.21
CA GLU A 173 -7.35 -3.00 -5.45
C GLU A 173 -6.57 -3.12 -4.14
N GLY A 174 -5.27 -3.40 -4.20
CA GLY A 174 -4.45 -3.50 -2.99
C GLY A 174 -4.43 -2.22 -2.15
N GLY A 175 -4.64 -1.05 -2.77
CA GLY A 175 -4.79 0.22 -2.07
C GLY A 175 -6.11 0.39 -1.30
N ASP A 176 -7.15 -0.39 -1.64
CA ASP A 176 -8.43 -0.40 -0.92
C ASP A 176 -8.33 -1.03 0.47
N MET A 177 -7.18 -1.61 0.82
CA MET A 177 -7.01 -2.38 2.04
C MET A 177 -5.71 -2.03 2.79
N VAL A 178 -5.83 -1.88 4.11
CA VAL A 178 -4.70 -1.81 5.04
C VAL A 178 -4.85 -2.91 6.08
N SER A 179 -3.81 -3.71 6.28
CA SER A 179 -3.87 -4.93 7.08
C SER A 179 -2.93 -4.90 8.29
N THR A 180 -3.41 -5.49 9.38
CA THR A 180 -2.67 -5.74 10.63
C THR A 180 -2.57 -7.23 10.92
N SER A 181 -1.87 -7.61 11.99
CA SER A 181 -1.77 -9.00 12.44
C SER A 181 -3.11 -9.62 12.85
N ARG A 182 -4.16 -8.81 13.03
CA ARG A 182 -5.52 -9.27 13.39
C ARG A 182 -6.60 -8.84 12.40
N ARG A 183 -6.46 -7.66 11.79
CA ARG A 183 -7.56 -6.99 11.11
C ARG A 183 -7.20 -6.52 9.70
N ILE A 184 -8.21 -6.24 8.91
CA ILE A 184 -8.11 -5.54 7.63
C ILE A 184 -9.07 -4.37 7.69
N PHE A 185 -8.58 -3.19 7.38
CA PHE A 185 -9.38 -2.00 7.17
C PHE A 185 -9.62 -1.85 5.69
N VAL A 186 -10.88 -1.59 5.33
CA VAL A 186 -11.33 -1.51 3.95
C VAL A 186 -12.10 -0.20 3.78
N GLY A 187 -11.81 0.54 2.72
CA GLY A 187 -12.58 1.73 2.37
C GLY A 187 -13.99 1.34 1.92
N ARG A 188 -15.01 2.11 2.36
CA ARG A 188 -16.41 1.85 2.03
C ARG A 188 -16.74 1.97 0.54
N ASN A 189 -15.92 2.68 -0.24
CA ASN A 189 -15.95 2.68 -1.71
C ASN A 189 -15.84 1.26 -2.32
N THR A 190 -15.19 0.32 -1.62
CA THR A 190 -15.14 -1.10 -2.03
C THR A 190 -16.54 -1.72 -2.09
N LEU A 191 -17.44 -1.31 -1.18
CA LEU A 191 -18.81 -1.81 -1.15
C LEU A 191 -19.62 -1.35 -2.36
N ASN A 192 -19.35 -0.16 -2.89
CA ASN A 192 -20.11 0.40 -4.01
C ASN A 192 -19.80 -0.30 -5.34
N ARG A 193 -18.61 -0.90 -5.42
CA ARG A 193 -18.19 -1.78 -6.54
C ARG A 193 -18.64 -3.23 -6.34
N PHE A 194 -19.38 -3.55 -5.28
CA PHE A 194 -19.87 -4.89 -4.98
C PHE A 194 -21.40 -4.96 -5.17
N SER A 195 -21.87 -5.99 -5.87
CA SER A 195 -23.29 -6.16 -6.20
C SER A 195 -24.15 -6.69 -5.04
N GLY A 196 -23.52 -7.26 -4.01
CA GLY A 196 -24.19 -7.76 -2.80
C GLY A 196 -24.25 -6.72 -1.68
N ASP A 197 -24.56 -7.17 -0.46
CA ASP A 197 -24.61 -6.29 0.71
C ASP A 197 -23.28 -6.27 1.51
N GLU A 198 -23.18 -5.33 2.45
CA GLU A 198 -22.00 -5.16 3.30
C GLU A 198 -21.68 -6.43 4.11
N LYS A 199 -22.70 -7.16 4.58
CA LYS A 199 -22.50 -8.36 5.39
C LYS A 199 -21.93 -9.49 4.54
N GLU A 200 -22.42 -9.65 3.31
CA GLU A 200 -21.93 -10.61 2.34
C GLU A 200 -20.48 -10.31 1.95
N LEU A 201 -20.17 -9.07 1.57
CA LEU A 201 -18.80 -8.65 1.24
C LEU A 201 -17.83 -8.95 2.39
N MET A 202 -18.19 -8.55 3.60
CA MET A 202 -17.37 -8.77 4.79
C MET A 202 -17.18 -10.26 5.10
N SER A 203 -18.18 -11.09 4.82
CA SER A 203 -18.07 -12.56 4.95
C SER A 203 -17.08 -13.15 3.95
N ILE A 204 -17.17 -12.72 2.68
CA ILE A 204 -16.25 -13.13 1.63
C ILE A 204 -14.82 -12.70 1.98
N MET A 205 -14.61 -11.42 2.31
CA MET A 205 -13.29 -10.90 2.68
C MET A 205 -12.67 -11.64 3.87
N ARG A 206 -13.44 -11.91 4.94
CA ARG A 206 -12.95 -12.71 6.08
C ARG A 206 -12.49 -14.11 5.65
N ARG A 207 -13.25 -14.77 4.78
CA ARG A 207 -12.92 -16.12 4.28
C ARG A 207 -11.66 -16.09 3.40
N GLU A 208 -11.57 -15.14 2.48
CA GLU A 208 -10.48 -15.09 1.50
C GLU A 208 -9.17 -14.61 2.13
N PHE A 209 -9.23 -13.64 3.04
CA PHE A 209 -8.06 -13.03 3.65
C PHE A 209 -7.69 -13.61 5.03
N GLY A 210 -8.57 -14.34 5.69
CA GLY A 210 -8.29 -14.98 6.98
C GLY A 210 -8.12 -14.00 8.14
N ARG A 211 -8.69 -12.79 8.06
CA ARG A 211 -8.59 -11.73 9.09
C ARG A 211 -9.95 -11.11 9.36
N ASP A 212 -10.11 -10.51 10.54
CA ASP A 212 -11.28 -9.69 10.84
C ASP A 212 -11.30 -8.47 9.93
N VAL A 213 -12.46 -8.13 9.38
CA VAL A 213 -12.60 -6.98 8.47
C VAL A 213 -13.33 -5.85 9.20
N ILE A 214 -12.84 -4.62 9.02
CA ILE A 214 -13.43 -3.36 9.45
C ILE A 214 -13.66 -2.52 8.20
N MET A 215 -14.90 -2.10 7.98
CA MET A 215 -15.26 -1.14 6.94
C MET A 215 -15.13 0.28 7.49
N LEU A 216 -14.39 1.15 6.81
CA LEU A 216 -14.18 2.55 7.17
C LEU A 216 -14.83 3.49 6.16
N GLY A 217 -15.43 4.57 6.64
CA GLY A 217 -16.13 5.57 5.84
C GLY A 217 -17.65 5.53 6.01
N GLY A 218 -18.33 6.56 5.52
CA GLY A 218 -19.79 6.71 5.56
C GLY A 218 -20.44 6.57 4.18
N ARG A 219 -21.65 7.11 4.02
CA ARG A 219 -22.40 7.09 2.75
C ARG A 219 -22.59 8.50 2.20
N GLY A 220 -22.76 8.64 0.89
CA GLY A 220 -23.02 9.94 0.26
C GLY A 220 -21.82 10.87 0.42
N SER A 221 -22.01 12.07 1.00
CA SER A 221 -20.90 13.01 1.24
C SER A 221 -19.87 12.54 2.28
N GLU A 222 -20.13 11.44 2.99
CA GLU A 222 -19.19 10.81 3.91
C GLU A 222 -18.37 9.69 3.25
N GLU A 223 -18.58 9.46 1.95
CA GLU A 223 -17.90 8.42 1.19
C GLU A 223 -16.47 8.83 0.82
N LEU A 224 -15.60 7.83 0.71
CA LEU A 224 -14.24 8.02 0.22
C LEU A 224 -14.19 7.98 -1.30
N VAL A 225 -13.58 9.00 -1.89
CA VAL A 225 -13.34 9.08 -3.33
C VAL A 225 -12.00 8.47 -3.76
N CYS A 226 -11.26 7.86 -2.83
CA CYS A 226 -9.90 7.37 -3.05
C CYS A 226 -9.62 6.08 -2.26
N HIS A 227 -8.49 5.45 -2.55
CA HIS A 227 -7.99 4.32 -1.78
C HIS A 227 -7.79 4.66 -0.31
N ILE A 228 -8.18 3.74 0.58
CA ILE A 228 -8.04 3.94 2.03
C ILE A 228 -6.57 4.12 2.43
N ASP A 229 -5.64 3.47 1.72
CA ASP A 229 -4.20 3.59 2.00
C ASP A 229 -3.60 4.95 1.62
N LEU A 230 -4.32 5.78 0.86
CA LEU A 230 -3.95 7.18 0.62
C LEU A 230 -4.27 8.06 1.81
N ILE A 231 -5.14 7.65 2.73
CA ILE A 231 -5.61 8.53 3.80
C ILE A 231 -5.36 7.97 5.19
N PHE A 232 -5.02 6.67 5.27
CA PHE A 232 -4.93 5.92 6.50
C PHE A 232 -3.79 4.90 6.44
N SER A 233 -3.04 4.79 7.53
CA SER A 233 -2.10 3.69 7.74
C SER A 233 -2.17 3.19 9.17
N SER A 234 -2.17 1.87 9.36
CA SER A 234 -2.09 1.27 10.68
C SER A 234 -0.63 1.09 11.08
N LEU A 235 -0.25 1.63 12.23
CA LEU A 235 1.11 1.47 12.78
C LEU A 235 1.21 0.17 13.57
N ASP A 236 0.17 -0.18 14.32
CA ASP A 236 0.05 -1.45 15.02
C ASP A 236 -1.43 -1.75 15.35
N GLU A 237 -1.67 -2.71 16.25
CA GLU A 237 -3.02 -3.13 16.63
C GLU A 237 -3.87 -2.06 17.31
N ASN A 238 -3.27 -0.97 17.81
CA ASN A 238 -3.97 0.09 18.55
C ASN A 238 -3.59 1.51 18.11
N ARG A 239 -2.60 1.69 17.23
CA ARG A 239 -2.16 3.01 16.74
C ARG A 239 -2.30 3.11 15.24
N VAL A 240 -2.79 4.26 14.78
CA VAL A 240 -2.99 4.55 13.35
C VAL A 240 -2.59 6.00 13.06
N VAL A 241 -2.22 6.25 11.81
CA VAL A 241 -2.17 7.60 11.23
C VAL A 241 -3.35 7.79 10.29
N LEU A 242 -3.90 8.98 10.29
CA LEU A 242 -5.01 9.40 9.42
C LEU A 242 -4.71 10.81 8.92
N GLY A 243 -4.99 11.09 7.65
CA GLY A 243 -4.90 12.45 7.13
C GLY A 243 -5.84 13.40 7.89
N ASP A 244 -5.53 14.69 7.89
CA ASP A 244 -6.34 15.74 8.49
C ASP A 244 -6.23 17.00 7.60
N PRO A 245 -7.22 17.26 6.74
CA PRO A 245 -7.19 18.43 5.86
C PRO A 245 -7.14 19.75 6.64
N MET A 246 -7.74 19.79 7.84
CA MET A 246 -7.71 20.96 8.71
C MET A 246 -6.36 21.16 9.39
N LEU A 247 -5.60 20.09 9.63
CA LEU A 247 -4.20 20.19 10.05
C LEU A 247 -3.36 20.85 8.96
N THR A 248 -3.50 20.44 7.69
CA THR A 248 -2.81 21.11 6.59
C THR A 248 -3.13 22.60 6.56
N ARG A 249 -4.42 22.95 6.67
CA ARG A 249 -4.84 24.36 6.72
C ARG A 249 -4.21 25.12 7.89
N ARG A 250 -4.15 24.54 9.09
CA ARG A 250 -3.49 25.15 10.25
C ARG A 250 -1.99 25.33 10.03
N LEU A 251 -1.32 24.28 9.56
CA LEU A 251 0.12 24.32 9.29
C LEU A 251 0.44 25.38 8.26
N LEU A 252 -0.31 25.48 7.17
CA LEU A 252 -0.11 26.55 6.21
C LEU A 252 -0.39 27.92 6.87
N ASN A 253 -1.54 28.10 7.55
CA ASN A 253 -1.99 29.37 8.15
C ASN A 253 -1.17 29.92 9.33
N GLU A 254 -0.56 29.08 10.17
CA GLU A 254 0.24 29.54 11.32
C GLU A 254 1.52 30.26 10.89
N SER A 255 1.98 30.00 9.65
CA SER A 255 3.07 30.75 9.00
C SER A 255 2.77 32.24 8.81
N PHE A 256 1.51 32.67 8.96
CA PHE A 256 1.04 33.99 8.54
C PHE A 256 0.80 34.98 9.69
N SER A 257 1.12 34.62 10.95
CA SER A 257 0.83 35.47 12.12
C SER A 257 1.90 36.53 12.43
N GLY A 258 2.87 36.76 11.54
CA GLY A 258 3.84 37.86 11.63
C GLY A 258 3.61 38.92 10.54
N ASP A 259 3.57 40.20 10.92
CA ASP A 259 3.31 41.39 10.08
C ASP A 259 4.33 41.66 8.94
N VAL A 260 5.19 40.70 8.59
CA VAL A 260 6.06 40.78 7.43
C VAL A 260 5.89 39.51 6.61
N VAL A 261 5.14 39.69 5.53
CA VAL A 261 4.88 38.74 4.47
C VAL A 261 6.20 38.39 3.79
N ASP A 262 6.95 37.42 4.32
CA ASP A 262 7.99 36.72 3.57
C ASP A 262 7.33 35.60 2.74
N SER A 263 6.52 36.05 1.78
CA SER A 263 5.68 35.25 0.87
C SER A 263 6.47 34.72 -0.32
N MET A 264 7.61 34.07 -0.10
CA MET A 264 8.21 33.27 -1.18
C MET A 264 7.83 31.82 -1.06
N ALA A 265 8.02 31.15 0.08
CA ALA A 265 7.75 29.70 0.18
C ALA A 265 6.26 29.33 0.01
N ILE A 266 5.32 30.13 0.53
CA ILE A 266 3.89 29.84 0.39
C ILE A 266 3.34 30.36 -0.94
N ARG A 267 3.90 31.44 -1.50
CA ARG A 267 3.63 31.75 -2.91
C ARG A 267 4.21 30.67 -3.78
N GLU A 268 5.38 30.13 -3.52
CA GLU A 268 5.96 29.05 -4.30
C GLU A 268 5.14 27.77 -4.14
N THR A 269 4.66 27.40 -2.95
CA THR A 269 3.71 26.27 -2.82
C THR A 269 2.38 26.54 -3.53
N LEU A 270 1.76 27.70 -3.30
CA LEU A 270 0.46 28.05 -3.92
C LEU A 270 0.59 28.44 -5.40
N ASP A 271 1.75 28.87 -5.86
CA ASP A 271 2.08 29.23 -7.23
C ASP A 271 2.64 28.00 -7.95
N ILE A 272 3.31 27.03 -7.30
CA ILE A 272 3.48 25.68 -7.85
C ILE A 272 2.10 25.10 -8.07
N MET A 273 1.21 25.19 -7.07
CA MET A 273 -0.18 24.77 -7.24
C MET A 273 -0.88 25.55 -8.36
N LYS A 274 -0.81 26.89 -8.43
CA LYS A 274 -1.47 27.66 -9.50
C LYS A 274 -0.82 27.55 -10.88
N VAL A 275 0.52 27.44 -10.97
CA VAL A 275 1.29 27.29 -12.22
C VAL A 275 1.07 25.89 -12.79
N SER A 276 0.82 24.91 -11.94
CA SER A 276 0.38 23.56 -12.32
C SER A 276 -1.14 23.44 -12.48
N GLY A 277 -1.90 24.54 -12.48
CA GLY A 277 -3.35 24.54 -12.68
C GLY A 277 -4.17 23.99 -11.50
N ILE A 278 -3.52 23.62 -10.40
CA ILE A 278 -4.08 22.95 -9.23
C ILE A 278 -5.00 23.87 -8.45
N ARG A 279 -6.26 23.49 -8.30
CA ARG A 279 -7.23 24.20 -7.47
C ARG A 279 -7.59 23.37 -6.23
N PRO A 280 -7.38 23.87 -4.99
CA PRO A 280 -8.02 23.27 -3.84
C PRO A 280 -9.53 23.52 -3.97
N GLU A 281 -10.29 22.47 -4.26
CA GLU A 281 -11.72 22.57 -4.50
C GLU A 281 -12.56 22.77 -3.23
N GLY A 282 -13.86 23.01 -3.42
CA GLY A 282 -14.91 23.00 -2.39
C GLY A 282 -15.01 21.69 -1.59
N SER A 283 -14.21 20.66 -1.91
CA SER A 283 -14.16 19.34 -1.27
C SER A 283 -13.36 19.29 0.03
N LEU A 284 -12.66 20.34 0.46
CA LEU A 284 -12.01 20.39 1.78
C LEU A 284 -13.01 20.08 2.92
N GLN A 285 -14.24 20.56 2.77
CA GLN A 285 -15.29 20.35 3.76
C GLN A 285 -15.86 18.92 3.70
N ASP A 286 -16.06 18.37 2.50
CA ASP A 286 -16.55 17.00 2.30
C ASP A 286 -15.49 15.97 2.72
N ALA A 287 -14.23 16.17 2.34
CA ALA A 287 -13.09 15.41 2.85
C ALA A 287 -13.03 15.51 4.38
N GLN A 288 -13.20 16.69 4.97
CA GLN A 288 -13.21 16.82 6.43
C GLN A 288 -14.37 16.05 7.09
N ILE A 289 -15.54 15.97 6.44
CA ILE A 289 -16.68 15.17 6.91
C ILE A 289 -16.33 13.68 6.86
N ALA A 290 -15.89 13.18 5.70
CA ALA A 290 -15.52 11.76 5.51
C ALA A 290 -14.41 11.32 6.49
N TYR A 291 -13.35 12.12 6.63
CA TYR A 291 -12.25 11.84 7.55
C TYR A 291 -12.69 11.93 9.02
N GLY A 292 -13.62 12.83 9.33
CA GLY A 292 -14.23 12.93 10.66
C GLY A 292 -15.05 11.69 11.02
N VAL A 293 -15.75 11.08 10.05
CA VAL A 293 -16.46 9.80 10.24
C VAL A 293 -15.48 8.68 10.53
N ILE A 294 -14.42 8.54 9.71
CA ILE A 294 -13.39 7.50 9.88
C ILE A 294 -12.70 7.64 11.23
N ARG A 295 -12.34 8.87 11.61
CA ARG A 295 -11.75 9.13 12.93
C ARG A 295 -12.65 8.66 14.07
N ARG A 296 -13.94 9.00 14.04
CA ARG A 296 -14.91 8.54 15.05
C ARG A 296 -15.01 7.02 15.09
N GLN A 297 -15.09 6.37 13.93
CA GLN A 297 -15.10 4.90 13.84
C GLN A 297 -13.84 4.27 14.47
N LEU A 298 -12.66 4.84 14.22
CA LEU A 298 -11.41 4.39 14.82
C LEU A 298 -11.34 4.64 16.33
N ASP A 299 -11.80 5.81 16.79
CA ASP A 299 -11.89 6.16 18.21
C ASP A 299 -12.84 5.20 18.96
N ASP A 300 -14.02 4.91 18.39
CA ASP A 300 -15.01 3.96 18.94
C ASP A 300 -14.47 2.53 19.03
N LEU A 301 -13.54 2.17 18.14
CA LEU A 301 -12.82 0.89 18.15
C LEU A 301 -11.61 0.88 19.11
N GLY A 302 -11.33 2.01 19.78
CA GLY A 302 -10.26 2.15 20.76
C GLY A 302 -8.88 2.44 20.17
N TYR A 303 -8.79 2.86 18.91
CA TYR A 303 -7.51 3.23 18.30
C TYR A 303 -7.06 4.62 18.74
N LYS A 304 -5.74 4.76 18.91
CA LYS A 304 -5.09 6.07 19.01
C LYS A 304 -4.79 6.60 17.61
N VAL A 305 -5.56 7.59 17.18
CA VAL A 305 -5.40 8.25 15.88
C VAL A 305 -4.41 9.41 15.98
N THR A 306 -3.37 9.38 15.14
CA THR A 306 -2.42 10.49 14.95
C THR A 306 -2.69 11.16 13.61
N ALA A 307 -2.86 12.48 13.62
CA ALA A 307 -3.17 13.24 12.42
C ALA A 307 -1.90 13.54 11.60
N LEU A 308 -1.98 13.37 10.28
CA LEU A 308 -0.97 13.81 9.30
C LEU A 308 -1.60 14.83 8.33
N PRO A 309 -0.81 15.76 7.74
CA PRO A 309 -1.35 16.64 6.71
C PRO A 309 -1.79 15.83 5.48
N VAL A 310 -2.85 16.30 4.84
CA VAL A 310 -3.34 15.79 3.55
C VAL A 310 -3.93 16.95 2.73
N ILE A 311 -3.79 16.90 1.41
CA ILE A 311 -4.39 17.86 0.48
C ILE A 311 -5.04 17.07 -0.65
N HIS A 312 -6.33 17.33 -0.88
CA HIS A 312 -7.03 16.91 -2.09
C HIS A 312 -6.85 18.00 -3.14
N CYS A 313 -6.42 17.59 -4.32
CA CYS A 313 -6.07 18.46 -5.42
C CYS A 313 -6.82 18.01 -6.67
N VAL A 314 -7.15 18.97 -7.52
CA VAL A 314 -7.75 18.75 -8.83
C VAL A 314 -6.89 19.52 -9.84
N ASP A 315 -6.52 18.89 -10.96
CA ASP A 315 -5.84 19.57 -12.06
C ASP A 315 -6.80 20.28 -13.03
N GLU A 316 -6.28 20.73 -14.18
CA GLU A 316 -7.06 21.45 -15.19
C GLU A 316 -8.06 20.54 -15.93
N ASP A 317 -7.81 19.23 -15.95
CA ASP A 317 -8.63 18.22 -16.61
C ASP A 317 -9.68 17.60 -15.65
N GLU A 318 -9.82 18.18 -14.46
CA GLU A 318 -10.69 17.70 -13.39
C GLU A 318 -10.27 16.32 -12.82
N GLU A 319 -9.00 15.94 -12.96
CA GLU A 319 -8.47 14.72 -12.35
C GLU A 319 -8.07 14.94 -10.89
N ASP A 320 -8.58 14.08 -10.00
CA ASP A 320 -8.32 14.10 -8.57
C ASP A 320 -6.98 13.42 -8.23
N TYR A 321 -6.14 14.09 -7.45
CA TYR A 321 -4.97 13.47 -6.81
C TYR A 321 -4.77 14.00 -5.39
N ILE A 322 -3.98 13.24 -4.61
CA ILE A 322 -3.84 13.48 -3.18
C ILE A 322 -2.37 13.64 -2.79
N ILE A 323 -2.07 14.74 -2.12
CA ILE A 323 -0.83 14.91 -1.37
C ILE A 323 -1.07 14.34 0.02
N THR A 324 -0.40 13.25 0.37
CA THR A 324 -0.62 12.49 1.60
C THR A 324 0.66 11.90 2.17
N TYR A 325 0.79 11.96 3.48
CA TYR A 325 1.87 11.30 4.21
C TYR A 325 1.45 9.96 4.83
N CYS A 326 0.24 9.48 4.52
CA CYS A 326 -0.28 8.20 5.02
C CYS A 326 0.11 7.01 4.13
N ASN A 327 0.42 7.24 2.85
CA ASN A 327 0.68 6.19 1.86
C ASN A 327 2.14 5.71 1.92
N VAL A 328 2.49 5.09 3.06
CA VAL A 328 3.86 4.72 3.43
C VAL A 328 4.08 3.20 3.40
N LEU A 329 5.35 2.79 3.37
CA LEU A 329 5.74 1.42 3.72
C LEU A 329 6.32 1.39 5.13
N LEU A 330 5.85 0.45 5.95
CA LEU A 330 6.30 0.25 7.33
C LEU A 330 7.15 -1.02 7.44
N ASP A 331 8.33 -0.88 8.04
CA ASP A 331 9.35 -1.92 8.12
C ASP A 331 9.85 -2.07 9.56
N TYR A 332 9.48 -3.18 10.21
CA TYR A 332 9.73 -3.41 11.63
C TYR A 332 10.87 -4.38 11.84
N ARG A 333 12.02 -3.87 12.24
CA ARG A 333 13.25 -4.64 12.35
C ARG A 333 13.71 -4.76 13.80
N ASP A 334 14.70 -5.64 14.01
CA ASP A 334 15.33 -5.82 15.32
C ASP A 334 16.18 -4.60 15.72
N ASP A 335 16.69 -3.84 14.74
CA ASP A 335 17.52 -2.65 14.93
C ASP A 335 16.73 -1.33 14.93
N GLY A 336 15.44 -1.35 14.57
CA GLY A 336 14.59 -0.17 14.58
C GLY A 336 13.31 -0.34 13.76
N ASN A 337 12.39 0.60 13.89
CA ASN A 337 11.24 0.69 12.98
C ASN A 337 11.56 1.74 11.93
N TYR A 338 11.31 1.44 10.67
CA TYR A 338 11.58 2.33 9.55
C TYR A 338 10.27 2.65 8.83
N VAL A 339 10.14 3.87 8.33
CA VAL A 339 9.03 4.31 7.48
C VAL A 339 9.58 4.91 6.20
N TYR A 340 9.16 4.37 5.05
CA TYR A 340 9.44 4.96 3.74
C TYR A 340 8.34 5.95 3.42
N MET A 341 8.61 7.22 3.71
CA MET A 341 7.63 8.31 3.71
C MET A 341 7.71 9.10 2.41
N PRO A 342 6.59 9.36 1.71
CA PRO A 342 6.58 10.27 0.57
C PRO A 342 6.99 11.69 1.00
N VAL A 343 7.80 12.36 0.19
CA VAL A 343 8.06 13.80 0.30
C VAL A 343 7.75 14.50 -1.00
N TYR A 344 7.15 15.68 -0.90
CA TYR A 344 6.54 16.40 -2.02
C TYR A 344 7.36 17.61 -2.48
N GLY A 345 8.44 17.96 -1.77
CA GLY A 345 9.12 19.25 -1.95
C GLY A 345 8.33 20.39 -1.29
N LEU A 346 7.54 20.05 -0.29
CA LEU A 346 6.74 20.97 0.51
C LEU A 346 7.34 21.01 1.91
N ASP A 347 8.54 21.57 2.04
CA ASP A 347 9.42 21.47 3.21
C ASP A 347 8.69 21.51 4.56
N ARG A 348 7.78 22.47 4.76
CA ARG A 348 7.03 22.59 6.02
C ARG A 348 6.11 21.38 6.31
N LEU A 349 5.42 20.87 5.29
CA LEU A 349 4.55 19.71 5.44
C LEU A 349 5.36 18.41 5.51
N ASP A 350 6.43 18.31 4.71
CA ASP A 350 7.38 17.19 4.71
C ASP A 350 8.04 17.05 6.09
N ASP A 351 8.60 18.14 6.63
CA ASP A 351 9.25 18.19 7.95
C ASP A 351 8.27 17.89 9.08
N TYR A 352 7.04 18.41 9.00
CA TYR A 352 6.01 18.11 9.99
C TYR A 352 5.69 16.62 10.00
N ALA A 353 5.43 16.03 8.83
CA ALA A 353 5.10 14.62 8.71
C ALA A 353 6.25 13.71 9.20
N GLU A 354 7.50 14.04 8.84
CA GLU A 354 8.68 13.36 9.35
C GLU A 354 8.72 13.41 10.89
N SER A 355 8.57 14.60 11.47
CA SER A 355 8.61 14.77 12.93
C SER A 355 7.52 13.94 13.65
N VAL A 356 6.34 13.77 13.03
CA VAL A 356 5.28 12.92 13.56
C VAL A 356 5.73 11.46 13.59
N PHE A 357 6.30 10.94 12.50
CA PHE A 357 6.79 9.57 12.45
C PHE A 357 7.98 9.33 13.39
N GLU A 358 8.92 10.27 13.50
CA GLU A 358 10.02 10.20 14.45
C GLU A 358 9.51 10.12 15.90
N ASN A 359 8.54 10.98 16.25
CA ASN A 359 7.88 10.95 17.56
C ASN A 359 7.09 9.65 17.81
N LEU A 360 6.67 8.96 16.76
CA LEU A 360 6.03 7.64 16.84
C LEU A 360 7.04 6.48 16.96
N GLY A 361 8.34 6.78 16.89
CA GLY A 361 9.45 5.85 17.07
C GLY A 361 9.95 5.22 15.78
N PHE A 362 9.82 5.92 14.64
CA PHE A 362 10.35 5.46 13.35
C PHE A 362 11.60 6.24 12.93
N HIS A 363 12.50 5.55 12.23
CA HIS A 363 13.51 6.16 11.38
C HIS A 363 12.87 6.48 10.03
N VAL A 364 12.82 7.77 9.70
CA VAL A 364 12.17 8.23 8.48
C VAL A 364 13.13 8.12 7.30
N LYS A 365 12.62 7.52 6.22
CA LYS A 365 13.27 7.34 4.93
C LYS A 365 12.49 8.14 3.90
N ARG A 366 12.94 9.35 3.60
CA ARG A 366 12.26 10.27 2.68
C ARG A 366 12.35 9.77 1.25
N VAL A 367 11.20 9.54 0.60
CA VAL A 367 11.10 9.12 -0.79
C VAL A 367 10.49 10.25 -1.61
N ASP A 368 11.29 10.86 -2.48
CA ASP A 368 10.83 11.93 -3.35
C ASP A 368 9.76 11.42 -4.31
N ILE A 369 8.53 11.91 -4.16
CA ILE A 369 7.40 11.62 -5.04
C ILE A 369 6.87 12.88 -5.72
N SER A 370 7.63 13.98 -5.70
CA SER A 370 7.23 15.33 -6.14
C SER A 370 6.76 15.40 -7.60
N ARG A 371 6.99 14.36 -8.39
CA ARG A 371 6.50 14.23 -9.77
C ARG A 371 5.51 13.09 -9.97
N LEU A 372 5.51 12.09 -9.09
CA LEU A 372 4.67 10.91 -9.23
C LEU A 372 3.25 11.16 -8.74
N TYR A 373 3.09 11.97 -7.67
CA TYR A 373 1.80 12.10 -6.99
C TYR A 373 0.67 12.63 -7.87
N GLN A 374 1.01 13.38 -8.92
CA GLN A 374 0.07 13.89 -9.92
C GLN A 374 -0.58 12.78 -10.75
N LEU A 375 0.02 11.59 -10.78
CA LEU A 375 -0.54 10.40 -11.44
C LEU A 375 -1.50 9.62 -10.53
N GLY A 376 -1.89 10.17 -9.37
CA GLY A 376 -2.89 9.56 -8.48
C GLY A 376 -2.35 8.54 -7.47
N GLY A 377 -1.03 8.46 -7.25
CA GLY A 377 -0.47 7.51 -6.28
C GLY A 377 0.91 7.92 -5.71
N THR A 378 1.37 7.21 -4.67
CA THR A 378 2.66 7.51 -4.01
C THR A 378 3.48 6.24 -3.76
N VAL A 379 4.39 6.23 -2.77
CA VAL A 379 5.34 5.15 -2.44
C VAL A 379 4.65 3.78 -2.36
N ARG A 380 3.55 3.69 -1.61
CA ARG A 380 2.86 2.41 -1.41
C ARG A 380 2.09 1.99 -2.65
N CYS A 381 1.53 2.90 -3.45
CA CYS A 381 0.82 2.57 -4.69
C CYS A 381 1.75 1.91 -5.73
N VAL A 382 3.00 2.36 -5.83
CA VAL A 382 3.98 1.85 -6.80
C VAL A 382 4.83 0.68 -6.29
N THR A 383 4.57 0.21 -5.07
CA THR A 383 5.36 -0.86 -4.45
C THR A 383 4.47 -1.92 -3.84
N ASN A 384 4.74 -3.20 -4.11
CA ASN A 384 4.10 -4.30 -3.40
C ASN A 384 5.10 -5.09 -2.56
N VAL A 385 4.72 -5.45 -1.33
CA VAL A 385 5.56 -6.23 -0.43
C VAL A 385 5.34 -7.71 -0.72
N MET A 386 6.42 -8.40 -1.10
CA MET A 386 6.41 -9.81 -1.55
C MET A 386 6.89 -10.79 -0.47
N GLY A 387 7.27 -10.28 0.69
CA GLY A 387 7.78 -11.08 1.80
C GLY A 387 8.17 -10.21 2.98
N ARG A 388 7.89 -10.71 4.17
CA ARG A 388 8.25 -10.11 5.45
C ARG A 388 8.82 -11.19 6.35
N ARG A 389 9.84 -10.85 7.12
CA ARG A 389 10.32 -11.67 8.24
C ARG A 389 9.55 -11.27 9.47
N LEU A 390 8.55 -12.05 9.86
CA LEU A 390 7.75 -11.71 11.03
C LEU A 390 8.62 -11.68 12.28
N ARG A 391 8.35 -10.69 13.15
CA ARG A 391 8.99 -10.66 14.47
C ARG A 391 8.61 -11.95 15.18
N ARG A 392 9.61 -12.77 15.53
CA ARG A 392 9.36 -13.90 16.43
C ARG A 392 8.79 -13.29 17.70
N ILE A 393 7.49 -13.45 17.91
CA ILE A 393 6.87 -13.18 19.18
C ILE A 393 7.62 -14.10 20.14
N GLN A 394 8.59 -13.57 20.89
CA GLN A 394 9.11 -14.30 22.02
C GLN A 394 7.87 -14.59 22.86
N PRO A 395 7.52 -15.86 23.10
CA PRO A 395 6.34 -16.19 23.89
C PRO A 395 6.48 -15.39 25.18
N ALA A 396 5.51 -14.50 25.41
CA ALA A 396 5.61 -13.47 26.43
C ALA A 396 6.14 -14.12 27.71
N THR A 397 7.36 -13.77 28.10
CA THR A 397 8.03 -14.38 29.25
C THR A 397 7.41 -13.85 30.53
N GLY A 398 6.10 -14.03 30.76
CA GLY A 398 5.35 -13.76 31.98
C GLY A 398 5.51 -12.38 32.64
N ARG A 399 6.28 -11.44 32.07
CA ARG A 399 6.56 -10.14 32.65
C ARG A 399 5.51 -9.19 32.15
N ALA A 400 4.58 -8.89 33.05
CA ALA A 400 3.58 -7.86 32.89
C ALA A 400 4.23 -6.59 32.33
N ILE A 401 3.68 -6.12 31.20
CA ILE A 401 3.98 -4.80 30.67
C ILE A 401 3.57 -3.79 31.76
N PRO A 402 4.44 -2.85 32.16
CA PRO A 402 4.07 -1.84 33.16
C PRO A 402 2.88 -1.04 32.63
N VAL A 403 1.77 -1.14 33.34
CA VAL A 403 0.57 -0.34 33.10
C VAL A 403 0.94 1.12 33.29
N LEU A 404 0.91 1.90 32.21
CA LEU A 404 1.04 3.35 32.29
C LEU A 404 -0.18 3.93 33.02
N PRO A 405 -0.02 4.96 33.85
CA PRO A 405 -1.10 5.52 34.66
C PRO A 405 -2.22 6.10 33.77
N GLU A 406 -3.46 5.76 34.11
CA GLU A 406 -4.68 6.28 33.48
C GLU A 406 -4.71 7.81 33.51
N VAL A 407 -4.80 8.43 32.33
CA VAL A 407 -5.14 9.85 32.19
C VAL A 407 -6.67 9.95 32.16
N LYS A 408 -7.25 10.56 33.20
CA LYS A 408 -8.70 10.82 33.27
C LYS A 408 -9.07 11.89 32.24
N SER A 409 -9.79 11.50 31.19
CA SER A 409 -10.41 12.43 30.24
C SER A 409 -11.69 13.02 30.83
N GLY A 410 -11.77 14.36 30.84
CA GLY A 410 -12.95 15.14 31.23
C GLY A 410 -14.07 15.07 30.19
N GLY A 411 -15.30 15.20 30.68
CA GLY A 411 -16.54 14.85 30.00
C GLY A 411 -16.88 15.63 28.73
N GLN A 412 -17.62 14.94 27.85
CA GLN A 412 -18.25 15.48 26.65
C GLN A 412 -19.69 15.94 26.94
N SER A 413 -20.02 17.15 26.47
CA SER A 413 -21.39 17.67 26.36
C SER A 413 -21.98 17.34 24.99
N SER A 414 -23.19 16.78 24.97
CA SER A 414 -23.95 16.46 23.76
C SER A 414 -24.60 17.70 23.13
N VAL A 415 -24.53 17.79 21.80
CA VAL A 415 -25.34 18.72 21.01
C VAL A 415 -26.03 17.92 19.90
N ASN A 416 -27.36 17.95 19.92
CA ASN A 416 -28.25 17.44 18.88
C ASN A 416 -28.33 18.44 17.71
N GLY A 417 -28.26 17.94 16.48
CA GLY A 417 -28.49 18.72 15.26
C GLY A 417 -29.16 17.88 14.18
N ARG A 418 -30.29 18.39 13.67
CA ARG A 418 -31.23 17.74 12.74
C ARG A 418 -30.69 17.68 11.31
N GLY A 419 -31.16 16.66 10.58
CA GLY A 419 -30.79 16.38 9.20
C GLY A 419 -31.34 17.36 8.17
N ALA A 420 -30.64 17.41 7.04
CA ALA A 420 -31.10 17.95 5.78
C ALA A 420 -30.81 16.91 4.70
N ASP A 421 -31.84 16.65 3.90
CA ASP A 421 -31.86 15.74 2.77
C ASP A 421 -31.36 16.52 1.54
N ALA A 422 -30.28 16.04 0.90
CA ALA A 422 -29.74 16.61 -0.32
C ALA A 422 -29.21 15.48 -1.20
N SER A 423 -30.04 15.06 -2.15
CA SER A 423 -29.64 14.19 -3.25
C SER A 423 -29.05 15.03 -4.38
N LEU A 424 -27.72 15.00 -4.51
CA LEU A 424 -27.00 15.44 -5.70
C LEU A 424 -26.29 14.21 -6.28
N GLY A 425 -26.57 13.94 -7.56
CA GLY A 425 -25.98 12.82 -8.29
C GLY A 425 -24.49 13.06 -8.51
N TYR A 426 -23.66 12.22 -7.91
CA TYR A 426 -22.23 12.16 -8.12
C TYR A 426 -21.94 11.24 -9.30
N ARG A 427 -21.09 11.67 -10.24
CA ARG A 427 -20.54 10.81 -11.30
C ARG A 427 -19.23 10.24 -10.77
N GLU A 428 -19.16 8.93 -10.65
CA GLU A 428 -17.92 8.20 -10.36
C GLU A 428 -17.00 8.28 -11.59
N ASN A 429 -15.92 9.05 -11.49
CA ASN A 429 -14.73 8.94 -12.33
C ASN A 429 -13.53 9.06 -11.38
N CYS A 430 -13.16 7.96 -10.72
CA CYS A 430 -11.80 7.86 -10.20
C CYS A 430 -10.89 7.60 -11.40
N GLY A 431 -10.43 8.69 -12.02
CA GLY A 431 -9.40 8.68 -13.05
C GLY A 431 -8.07 8.27 -12.43
N ILE A 432 -7.85 6.97 -12.25
CA ILE A 432 -6.49 6.45 -12.36
C ILE A 432 -6.21 6.52 -13.86
N GLY A 433 -5.37 7.47 -14.25
CA GLY A 433 -5.27 8.06 -15.59
C GLY A 433 -5.51 7.09 -16.74
N ARG A 434 -6.38 7.52 -17.67
CA ARG A 434 -6.44 6.94 -19.02
C ARG A 434 -5.15 7.35 -19.74
N GLY A 435 -4.15 6.48 -19.67
CA GLY A 435 -2.91 6.57 -20.46
C GLY A 435 -3.14 6.24 -21.92
#